data_AF-A0A653PGR4-F1
#
_entry.id   AF-A0A653PGR4-F1
#
_cell.length_a   1.000
_cell.length_b   1.000
_cell.length_c   1.000
_cell.angle_alpha   90.00
_cell.angle_beta   90.00
_cell.angle_gamma   90.00
#
_symmetry.space_group_name_H-M   'P 1'
#
loop_
_entity.id
_entity.type
_entity.pdbx_description
1 polymer ?
#
loop_
_entity_poly.entity_id
_entity_poly.type
_entity_poly.pdbx_seq_one_letter_code
_entity_poly.pdbx_strand_id
1 'polypeptide(L)'
;MTSVIYRVLDAQVIHGLADNLAIEDQRGTMSYAELLHESASIAGAFTSVGITPGTGFHIDVAPGRELVVAVLACARIGVLPSPAADIRLAGVPPVLHLPDTEVPWHLLIQAGRTDPEPAPPDDPEGYESRMREAYPDIFNALEAGETIVTVG
;
A
#
# COMPACT_ATOMS: atom_id res chain seq x y z
N MET A 1 14.27 12.67 4.79
CA MET A 1 13.75 11.55 3.98
C MET A 1 13.08 12.14 2.76
N THR A 2 13.44 11.69 1.56
CA THR A 2 12.84 12.13 0.30
C THR A 2 11.77 11.16 -0.22
N SER A 3 11.47 10.10 0.53
CA SER A 3 10.43 9.15 0.14
C SER A 3 9.01 9.72 0.16
N VAL A 4 8.25 9.41 -0.89
CA VAL A 4 6.85 9.78 -1.08
C VAL A 4 5.96 9.16 -0.01
N ILE A 5 6.15 7.87 0.30
CA ILE A 5 5.29 7.20 1.29
C ILE A 5 5.49 7.77 2.69
N TYR A 6 6.73 8.15 3.02
CA TYR A 6 7.00 8.84 4.29
C TYR A 6 6.20 10.14 4.38
N ARG A 7 6.22 10.98 3.33
CA ARG A 7 5.49 12.27 3.36
C ARG A 7 3.98 12.10 3.37
N VAL A 8 3.48 11.16 2.58
CA VAL A 8 2.04 10.95 2.37
C VAL A 8 1.38 10.26 3.57
N LEU A 9 2.11 9.43 4.32
CA LEU A 9 1.53 8.64 5.41
C LEU A 9 2.26 8.80 6.75
N ASP A 10 3.53 8.41 6.83
CA ASP A 10 4.26 8.34 8.11
C ASP A 10 4.36 9.72 8.77
N ALA A 11 4.65 10.76 7.99
CA ALA A 11 4.72 12.15 8.44
C ALA A 11 3.36 12.65 8.94
N GLN A 12 2.24 12.25 8.33
CA GLN A 12 0.90 12.65 8.78
C GLN A 12 0.61 12.11 10.18
N VAL A 13 0.96 10.83 10.43
CA VAL A 13 0.85 10.21 11.75
C VAL A 13 1.74 10.92 12.77
N ILE A 14 3.00 11.18 12.43
CA ILE A 14 3.96 11.89 13.30
C ILE A 14 3.48 13.32 13.63
N HIS A 15 2.84 13.99 12.68
CA HIS A 15 2.32 15.35 12.86
C HIS A 15 0.92 15.41 13.49
N GLY A 16 0.42 14.29 14.03
CA GLY A 16 -0.75 14.26 14.90
C GLY A 16 -2.05 13.81 14.22
N LEU A 17 -2.02 13.33 12.98
CA LEU A 17 -3.20 12.77 12.32
C LEU A 17 -3.44 11.29 12.64
N ALA A 18 -2.69 10.69 13.57
CA ALA A 18 -2.74 9.26 13.88
C ALA A 18 -4.17 8.70 14.06
N ASP A 19 -5.01 9.42 14.82
CA ASP A 19 -6.39 9.03 15.13
C ASP A 19 -7.43 9.58 14.13
N ASN A 20 -7.00 10.41 13.17
CA ASN A 20 -7.87 10.96 12.14
C ASN A 20 -8.21 9.88 11.10
N LEU A 21 -9.36 10.05 10.44
CA LEU A 21 -9.84 9.11 9.43
C LEU A 21 -9.02 9.25 8.14
N ALA A 22 -8.39 8.16 7.71
CA ALA A 22 -7.73 8.06 6.42
C ALA A 22 -8.64 7.43 5.36
N ILE A 23 -9.48 6.46 5.75
CA ILE A 23 -10.43 5.80 4.85
C ILE A 23 -11.79 5.69 5.51
N GLU A 24 -12.84 5.91 4.71
CA GLU A 24 -14.23 5.61 5.05
C GLU A 24 -14.87 4.79 3.91
N ASP A 25 -15.51 3.67 4.26
CA ASP A 25 -16.27 2.84 3.33
C ASP A 25 -17.44 2.11 4.03
N GLN A 26 -18.13 1.22 3.31
CA GLN A 26 -19.30 0.48 3.82
C GLN A 26 -19.01 -0.41 5.04
N ARG A 27 -17.75 -0.85 5.22
CA ARG A 27 -17.29 -1.67 6.34
C ARG A 27 -16.89 -0.82 7.55
N GLY A 28 -16.94 0.51 7.43
CA GLY A 28 -16.63 1.47 8.47
C GLY A 28 -15.40 2.30 8.16
N THR A 29 -14.72 2.75 9.21
CA THR A 29 -13.61 3.70 9.12
C THR A 29 -12.25 3.04 9.38
N MET A 30 -11.18 3.65 8.87
CA MET A 30 -9.80 3.31 9.20
C MET A 30 -9.00 4.59 9.45
N SER A 31 -8.26 4.64 10.56
CA SER A 31 -7.42 5.79 10.90
C SER A 31 -6.11 5.81 10.12
N TYR A 32 -5.40 6.94 10.13
CA TYR A 32 -4.05 7.02 9.56
C TYR A 32 -3.07 6.05 10.24
N ALA A 33 -3.16 5.84 11.56
CA ALA A 33 -2.33 4.88 12.27
C ALA A 33 -2.62 3.43 11.84
N GLU A 34 -3.89 3.09 11.66
CA GLU A 34 -4.30 1.77 11.16
C GLU A 34 -3.84 1.56 9.72
N LEU A 35 -3.99 2.56 8.84
CA LEU A 35 -3.53 2.51 7.45
C LEU A 35 -2.00 2.37 7.36
N LEU A 36 -1.26 3.11 8.21
CA LEU A 36 0.19 2.98 8.33
C LEU A 36 0.57 1.55 8.70
N HIS A 37 -0.04 1.02 9.77
CA HIS A 37 0.27 -0.32 10.25
C HIS A 37 -0.07 -1.41 9.22
N GLU A 38 -1.23 -1.33 8.58
CA GLU A 38 -1.67 -2.34 7.62
C GLU A 38 -0.83 -2.30 6.33
N SER A 39 -0.55 -1.10 5.79
CA SER A 39 0.31 -0.95 4.60
C SER A 39 1.75 -1.41 4.87
N ALA A 40 2.31 -1.10 6.04
CA ALA A 40 3.64 -1.58 6.43
C ALA A 40 3.67 -3.11 6.63
N SER A 41 2.60 -3.68 7.18
CA SER A 41 2.48 -5.14 7.32
C SER A 41 2.41 -5.81 5.94
N ILE A 42 1.55 -5.34 5.04
CA ILE A 42 1.46 -5.89 3.67
C ILE A 42 2.78 -5.74 2.92
N ALA A 43 3.48 -4.61 3.08
CA ALA A 43 4.81 -4.41 2.52
C ALA A 43 5.82 -5.46 3.03
N GLY A 44 5.88 -5.72 4.34
CA GLY A 44 6.75 -6.76 4.90
C GLY A 44 6.38 -8.16 4.38
N ALA A 45 5.08 -8.45 4.22
CA ALA A 45 4.62 -9.69 3.64
C ALA A 45 5.05 -9.84 2.17
N PHE A 46 4.94 -8.78 1.36
CA PHE A 46 5.44 -8.74 -0.02
C PHE A 46 6.95 -9.00 -0.09
N THR A 47 7.75 -8.31 0.74
CA THR A 47 9.19 -8.55 0.83
C THR A 47 9.50 -10.00 1.18
N SER A 48 8.76 -10.59 2.14
CA SER A 48 8.99 -11.97 2.60
C SER A 48 8.76 -13.05 1.54
N VAL A 49 7.91 -12.77 0.54
CA VAL A 49 7.66 -13.66 -0.59
C VAL A 49 8.46 -13.28 -1.85
N GLY A 50 9.40 -12.35 -1.72
CA GLY A 50 10.36 -11.97 -2.76
C GLY A 50 9.94 -10.82 -3.67
N ILE A 51 8.83 -10.14 -3.38
CA ILE A 51 8.42 -8.95 -4.12
C ILE A 51 9.31 -7.79 -3.69
N THR A 52 10.16 -7.35 -4.60
CA THR A 52 11.22 -6.34 -4.37
C THR A 52 11.34 -5.42 -5.58
N PRO A 53 12.03 -4.26 -5.49
CA PRO A 53 12.24 -3.38 -6.65
C PRO A 53 12.72 -4.13 -7.90
N GLY A 54 12.05 -3.91 -9.02
CA GLY A 54 12.31 -4.62 -10.28
C GLY A 54 11.51 -5.92 -10.48
N THR A 55 10.81 -6.40 -9.45
CA THR A 55 9.85 -7.49 -9.58
C THR A 55 8.64 -6.99 -10.38
N GLY A 56 8.25 -7.73 -11.42
CA GLY A 56 6.98 -7.50 -12.09
C GLY A 56 5.83 -7.84 -11.13
N PHE A 57 5.03 -6.85 -10.76
CA PHE A 57 3.88 -7.03 -9.89
C PHE A 57 2.66 -6.29 -10.43
N HIS A 58 1.49 -6.95 -10.50
CA HIS A 58 0.24 -6.37 -10.95
C HIS A 58 -0.75 -6.24 -9.78
N ILE A 59 -1.38 -5.08 -9.64
CA ILE A 59 -2.53 -4.89 -8.73
C ILE A 59 -3.80 -4.84 -9.58
N ASP A 60 -4.58 -5.93 -9.53
CA ASP A 60 -5.89 -6.09 -10.16
C ASP A 60 -6.97 -6.18 -9.07
N VAL A 61 -7.01 -5.16 -8.22
CA VAL A 61 -7.93 -5.04 -7.09
C VAL A 61 -8.90 -3.90 -7.37
N ALA A 62 -10.19 -4.15 -7.12
CA ALA A 62 -11.22 -3.13 -7.28
C ALA A 62 -10.95 -1.90 -6.40
N PRO A 63 -11.40 -0.70 -6.80
CA PRO A 63 -11.29 0.49 -5.95
C PRO A 63 -11.91 0.25 -4.56
N GLY A 64 -11.12 0.49 -3.51
CA GLY A 64 -11.50 0.17 -2.13
C GLY A 64 -10.31 0.25 -1.19
N ARG A 65 -10.54 -0.01 0.09
CA ARG A 65 -9.48 0.03 1.13
C ARG A 65 -8.27 -0.85 0.79
N GLU A 66 -8.50 -2.05 0.25
CA GLU A 66 -7.41 -2.99 -0.06
C GLU A 66 -6.52 -2.47 -1.19
N LEU A 67 -7.08 -1.76 -2.18
CA LEU A 67 -6.29 -1.10 -3.22
C LEU A 67 -5.40 -0.02 -2.61
N VAL A 68 -5.94 0.82 -1.72
CA VAL A 68 -5.17 1.86 -1.02
C VAL A 68 -4.02 1.24 -0.24
N VAL A 69 -4.29 0.22 0.56
CA VAL A 69 -3.27 -0.50 1.34
C VAL A 69 -2.19 -1.10 0.43
N ALA A 70 -2.58 -1.78 -0.66
CA ALA A 70 -1.64 -2.42 -1.58
C ALA A 70 -0.74 -1.41 -2.31
N VAL A 71 -1.29 -0.28 -2.76
CA VAL A 71 -0.52 0.80 -3.41
C VAL A 71 0.50 1.40 -2.46
N LEU A 72 0.10 1.68 -1.21
CA LEU A 72 0.99 2.22 -0.19
C LEU A 72 2.05 1.20 0.22
N ALA A 73 1.71 -0.09 0.28
CA ALA A 73 2.68 -1.16 0.50
C ALA A 73 3.74 -1.22 -0.61
N CYS A 74 3.33 -1.13 -1.88
CA CYS A 74 4.26 -1.02 -3.02
C CYS A 74 5.18 0.21 -2.89
N ALA A 75 4.64 1.35 -2.45
CA ALA A 75 5.41 2.57 -2.18
C ALA A 75 6.48 2.38 -1.10
N ARG A 76 6.19 1.59 -0.06
CA ARG A 76 7.18 1.24 1.00
C ARG A 76 8.33 0.40 0.49
N ILE A 77 8.06 -0.54 -0.40
CA ILE A 77 9.10 -1.45 -0.94
C ILE A 77 9.71 -0.96 -2.26
N GLY A 78 9.32 0.21 -2.76
CA GLY A 78 9.84 0.76 -4.03
C GLY A 78 9.44 -0.04 -5.27
N VAL A 79 8.33 -0.77 -5.22
CA VAL A 79 7.80 -1.54 -6.36
C VAL A 79 6.80 -0.70 -7.13
N LEU A 80 6.91 -0.71 -8.46
CA LEU A 80 5.98 -0.04 -9.36
C LEU A 80 5.05 -1.08 -9.99
N PRO A 81 3.73 -1.02 -9.71
CA PRO A 81 2.79 -1.93 -10.34
C PRO A 81 2.80 -1.82 -11.87
N SER A 82 2.69 -2.97 -12.55
CA SER A 82 2.63 -3.08 -14.01
C SER A 82 1.60 -4.14 -14.41
N PRO A 83 0.69 -3.85 -15.35
CA PRO A 83 -0.34 -4.80 -15.76
C PRO A 83 0.19 -6.01 -16.53
N ALA A 84 1.44 -5.96 -17.00
CA ALA A 84 2.08 -7.04 -17.76
C ALA A 84 2.81 -8.07 -16.88
N ALA A 85 2.64 -8.01 -15.55
CA ALA A 85 3.36 -8.86 -14.61
C ALA A 85 2.66 -10.20 -14.31
N ASP A 86 3.47 -11.24 -14.08
CA ASP A 86 2.99 -12.59 -13.73
C ASP A 86 2.54 -12.69 -12.27
N ILE A 87 3.25 -12.05 -11.34
CA ILE A 87 2.81 -11.96 -9.93
C ILE A 87 1.70 -10.92 -9.87
N ARG A 88 0.56 -11.29 -9.31
CA ARG A 88 -0.60 -10.40 -9.24
C ARG A 88 -1.34 -10.48 -7.92
N LEU A 89 -1.86 -9.36 -7.45
CA LEU A 89 -2.85 -9.29 -6.38
C LEU A 89 -4.22 -9.05 -7.01
N ALA A 90 -5.16 -9.98 -6.84
CA ALA A 90 -6.45 -9.91 -7.52
C ALA A 90 -7.62 -10.49 -6.70
N GLY A 91 -8.86 -10.12 -7.07
CA GLY A 91 -10.08 -10.69 -6.49
C GLY A 91 -10.68 -9.93 -5.31
N VAL A 92 -11.83 -10.41 -4.82
CA VAL A 92 -12.58 -9.83 -3.68
C VAL A 92 -13.03 -10.97 -2.75
N PRO A 93 -12.40 -11.17 -1.58
CA PRO A 93 -11.22 -10.45 -1.08
C PRO A 93 -9.96 -10.74 -1.92
N PRO A 94 -8.94 -9.87 -1.89
CA PRO A 94 -7.74 -10.07 -2.68
C PRO A 94 -6.95 -11.33 -2.31
N VAL A 95 -6.31 -11.93 -3.32
CA VAL A 95 -5.39 -13.05 -3.21
C VAL A 95 -4.13 -12.69 -3.98
N LEU A 96 -2.96 -12.90 -3.36
CA LEU A 96 -1.68 -12.78 -4.04
C LEU A 96 -1.39 -14.08 -4.77
N HIS A 97 -1.33 -14.03 -6.09
CA HIS A 97 -0.96 -15.14 -6.96
C HIS A 97 0.55 -15.07 -7.27
N LEU A 98 1.27 -16.08 -6.81
CA LEU A 98 2.68 -16.33 -7.12
C LEU A 98 2.77 -17.53 -8.08
N PRO A 99 3.91 -17.78 -8.74
CA PRO A 99 4.04 -18.89 -9.71
C PRO A 99 3.66 -20.27 -9.13
N ASP A 100 3.99 -20.51 -7.86
CA ASP A 100 3.83 -21.82 -7.23
C ASP A 100 2.79 -21.85 -6.10
N THR A 101 2.19 -20.71 -5.74
CA THR A 101 1.29 -20.63 -4.59
C THR A 101 0.35 -19.43 -4.65
N GLU A 102 -0.69 -19.46 -3.83
CA GLU A 102 -1.61 -18.35 -3.62
C GLU A 102 -1.68 -18.00 -2.13
N VAL A 103 -1.65 -16.71 -1.82
CA VAL A 103 -1.67 -16.20 -0.44
C VAL A 103 -2.88 -15.27 -0.26
N PRO A 104 -3.92 -15.69 0.47
CA PRO A 104 -5.06 -14.84 0.79
C PRO A 104 -4.66 -13.57 1.57
N TRP A 105 -5.37 -12.46 1.34
CA TRP A 105 -5.12 -11.16 1.99
C TRP A 105 -4.91 -11.24 3.50
N HIS A 106 -5.78 -11.98 4.21
CA HIS A 106 -5.69 -12.09 5.67
C HIS A 106 -4.39 -12.78 6.14
N LEU A 107 -3.82 -13.70 5.35
CA LEU A 107 -2.53 -14.31 5.66
C LEU A 107 -1.37 -13.35 5.41
N LEU A 108 -1.46 -12.50 4.38
CA LEU A 108 -0.46 -11.45 4.13
C LEU A 108 -0.41 -10.49 5.33
N ILE A 109 -1.56 -9.99 5.79
CA ILE A 109 -1.63 -9.13 6.97
C ILE A 109 -1.00 -9.84 8.18
N GLN A 110 -1.40 -11.08 8.44
CA GLN A 110 -0.92 -11.82 9.60
C GLN A 110 0.60 -12.05 9.56
N ALA A 111 1.15 -12.42 8.41
CA ALA A 111 2.58 -12.65 8.24
C ALA A 111 3.39 -11.37 8.46
N GLY A 112 2.97 -10.27 7.84
CA GLY A 112 3.68 -8.99 7.86
C GLY A 112 3.62 -8.22 9.18
N ARG A 113 2.64 -8.51 10.05
CA ARG A 113 2.53 -7.86 11.37
C ARG A 113 3.75 -8.07 12.28
N THR A 114 4.50 -9.13 12.06
CA THR A 114 5.67 -9.48 12.89
C THR A 114 6.89 -8.64 12.51
N ASP A 115 6.96 -8.18 11.27
CA ASP A 115 8.07 -7.42 10.72
C ASP A 115 7.56 -6.39 9.68
N PRO A 116 6.89 -5.31 10.15
CA PRO A 116 6.31 -4.31 9.26
C PRO A 116 7.40 -3.48 8.58
N GLU A 117 7.28 -3.27 7.28
CA GLU A 117 8.28 -2.57 6.48
C GLU A 117 8.23 -1.04 6.74
N PRO A 118 9.33 -0.40 7.16
CA PRO A 118 9.38 1.04 7.34
C PRO A 118 9.33 1.77 5.98
N ALA A 119 9.02 3.07 6.00
CA ALA A 119 9.21 3.90 4.82
C ALA A 119 10.71 3.98 4.46
N PRO A 120 11.08 3.88 3.18
CA PRO A 120 12.47 3.97 2.77
C PRO A 120 12.99 5.40 2.97
N PRO A 121 14.31 5.60 3.13
CA PRO A 121 14.86 6.94 3.33
C PRO A 121 14.64 7.85 2.11
N ASP A 122 14.75 7.28 0.91
CA ASP A 122 14.68 7.95 -0.38
C ASP A 122 14.02 7.04 -1.43
N ASP A 123 13.33 7.64 -2.39
CA ASP A 123 12.74 6.88 -3.51
C ASP A 123 13.72 6.81 -4.70
N PRO A 124 13.63 5.77 -5.56
CA PRO A 124 14.35 5.73 -6.82
C PRO A 124 13.97 6.90 -7.75
N GLU A 125 14.89 7.28 -8.64
CA GLU A 125 14.65 8.39 -9.58
C GLU A 125 13.38 8.17 -10.43
N GLY A 126 12.49 9.16 -10.43
CA GLY A 126 11.22 9.15 -11.16
C GLY A 126 10.16 8.20 -10.58
N TYR A 127 10.43 7.50 -9.47
CA TYR A 127 9.48 6.59 -8.84
C TYR A 127 8.22 7.32 -8.36
N GLU A 128 8.41 8.40 -7.58
CA GLU A 128 7.29 9.21 -7.07
C GLU A 128 6.38 9.69 -8.21
N SER A 129 6.95 10.25 -9.28
CA SER A 129 6.18 10.76 -10.41
C SER A 129 5.29 9.69 -11.03
N ARG A 130 5.81 8.47 -11.23
CA ARG A 130 5.05 7.35 -11.80
C ARG A 130 3.96 6.84 -10.85
N MET A 131 4.25 6.76 -9.55
CA MET A 131 3.25 6.35 -8.56
C MET A 131 2.09 7.36 -8.47
N ARG A 132 2.39 8.66 -8.50
CA ARG A 132 1.37 9.72 -8.53
C ARG A 132 0.60 9.78 -9.84
N GLU A 133 1.24 9.49 -10.97
CA GLU A 133 0.55 9.38 -12.26
C GLU A 133 -0.41 8.18 -12.27
N ALA A 134 -0.01 7.04 -11.70
CA ALA A 134 -0.82 5.84 -11.65
C ALA A 134 -1.97 5.91 -10.63
N TYR A 135 -1.75 6.57 -9.48
CA TYR A 135 -2.69 6.60 -8.36
C TYR A 135 -2.88 8.01 -7.76
N PRO A 136 -3.24 9.01 -8.57
CA PRO A 136 -3.25 10.42 -8.16
C PRO A 136 -4.16 10.66 -6.95
N ASP A 137 -5.35 10.07 -6.94
CA ASP A 137 -6.36 10.30 -5.89
C ASP A 137 -5.87 9.84 -4.51
N ILE A 138 -5.18 8.70 -4.45
CA ILE A 138 -4.65 8.13 -3.20
C ILE A 138 -3.57 9.05 -2.62
N PHE A 139 -2.58 9.40 -3.44
CA PHE A 139 -1.44 10.20 -2.96
C PHE A 139 -1.84 11.64 -2.64
N ASN A 140 -2.70 12.26 -3.46
CA ASN A 140 -3.13 13.64 -3.24
C ASN A 140 -3.99 13.77 -1.96
N ALA A 141 -4.96 12.88 -1.75
CA ALA A 141 -5.83 12.94 -0.58
C ALA A 141 -5.03 12.75 0.72
N LEU A 142 -4.20 11.71 0.78
CA LEU A 142 -3.47 11.39 2.00
C LEU A 142 -2.42 12.44 2.35
N GLU A 143 -1.73 13.02 1.34
CA GLU A 143 -0.77 14.11 1.56
C GLU A 143 -1.44 15.40 2.05
N ALA A 144 -2.68 15.64 1.63
CA ALA A 144 -3.50 16.76 2.12
C ALA A 144 -4.09 16.51 3.52
N GLY A 145 -3.93 15.31 4.10
CA GLY A 145 -4.55 14.96 5.38
C GLY A 145 -6.05 14.64 5.26
N GLU A 146 -6.53 14.33 4.05
CA GLU A 146 -7.94 14.09 3.75
C GLU A 146 -8.33 12.61 3.86
N THR A 147 -9.62 12.36 4.10
CA THR A 147 -10.20 11.01 4.13
C THR A 147 -10.53 10.54 2.72
N ILE A 148 -10.02 9.37 2.33
CA ILE A 148 -10.42 8.69 1.10
C ILE A 148 -11.77 8.00 1.33
N VAL A 149 -12.80 8.43 0.61
CA VAL A 149 -14.11 7.78 0.62
C VAL A 149 -14.16 6.75 -0.50
N THR A 150 -14.34 5.47 -0.17
CA THR A 150 -14.39 4.40 -1.17
C THR A 150 -15.74 3.67 -1.15
N VAL A 151 -16.23 3.32 -2.34
CA VAL A 151 -17.37 2.42 -2.52
C VAL A 151 -16.84 0.99 -2.66
N GLY A 152 -16.37 0.42 -1.54
CA GLY A 152 -16.12 -1.02 -1.44
C GLY A 152 -17.41 -1.83 -1.56
#